data_AF-A0A067PJH0-F1
#
_entry.id   AF-A0A067PJH0-F1
#
_cell.length_a   1.000
_cell.length_b   1.000
_cell.length_c   1.000
_cell.angle_alpha   90.00
_cell.angle_beta   90.00
_cell.angle_gamma   90.00
#
_symmetry.space_group_name_H-M   'P 1'
#
loop_
_entity.id
_entity.type
_entity.pdbx_description
1 polymer ?
#
loop_
_entity_poly.entity_id
_entity_poly.type
_entity_poly.pdbx_seq_one_letter_code
_entity_poly.pdbx_strand_id
1 'polypeptide(L)'
;MQPESIQRKRNPMTEPKCAEPRKLELSRKVDTGSILTRILATSCPMTIREVVGLSKDIAGELQDLLKAWKPETTSSTVAYMEERGSRRLLGGLLITVPVEVDGRKVWAIIDSRLEINILNSRVYQQATCLPIDKS
;
A
#
# COMPACT_ATOMS: atom_id res chain seq x y z
N MET A 1 -23.00 9.44 -96.58
CA MET A 1 -22.23 9.37 -95.32
C MET A 1 -23.07 8.67 -94.26
N GLN A 2 -22.70 7.43 -93.93
CA GLN A 2 -23.20 6.64 -92.81
C GLN A 2 -21.98 5.87 -92.26
N PRO A 3 -21.75 5.79 -90.93
CA PRO A 3 -20.44 5.52 -90.38
C PRO A 3 -20.20 4.04 -90.03
N GLU A 4 -18.91 3.70 -89.96
CA GLU A 4 -18.37 2.38 -89.62
C GLU A 4 -18.80 1.89 -88.23
N SER A 5 -19.06 0.59 -88.12
CA SER A 5 -19.45 -0.08 -86.88
C SER A 5 -18.21 -0.45 -86.05
N ILE A 6 -17.97 0.26 -84.95
CA ILE A 6 -16.95 -0.11 -83.96
C ILE A 6 -17.54 -1.16 -83.01
N GLN A 7 -17.10 -2.42 -83.14
CA GLN A 7 -17.39 -3.44 -82.13
C GLN A 7 -16.50 -3.22 -80.89
N ARG A 8 -17.09 -2.66 -79.82
CA ARG A 8 -16.46 -2.63 -78.49
C ARG A 8 -16.46 -4.02 -77.87
N LYS A 9 -15.29 -4.62 -77.73
CA LYS A 9 -15.03 -5.83 -76.94
C LYS A 9 -15.37 -5.55 -75.46
N ARG A 10 -16.47 -6.11 -74.94
CA ARG A 10 -16.80 -6.07 -73.51
C ARG A 10 -15.95 -7.11 -72.78
N ASN A 11 -15.08 -6.67 -71.88
CA ASN A 11 -14.49 -7.54 -70.87
C ASN A 11 -15.50 -7.76 -69.74
N PRO A 12 -15.67 -8.99 -69.22
CA PRO A 12 -16.58 -9.21 -68.10
C PRO A 12 -16.01 -8.60 -66.82
N MET A 13 -16.78 -7.67 -66.24
CA MET A 13 -16.54 -7.09 -64.93
C MET A 13 -16.79 -8.17 -63.88
N THR A 14 -15.72 -8.66 -63.26
CA THR A 14 -15.81 -9.58 -62.13
C THR A 14 -16.00 -8.75 -60.86
N GLU A 15 -17.20 -8.82 -60.28
CA GLU A 15 -17.45 -8.31 -58.94
C GLU A 15 -16.47 -8.99 -57.96
N PRO A 16 -15.83 -8.25 -57.04
CA PRO A 16 -15.04 -8.87 -56.00
C PRO A 16 -16.01 -9.58 -55.06
N LYS A 17 -16.11 -10.91 -55.19
CA LYS A 17 -16.73 -11.74 -54.17
C LYS A 17 -16.09 -11.37 -52.83
N CYS A 18 -16.90 -10.81 -51.93
CA CYS A 18 -16.51 -10.60 -50.54
C CYS A 18 -16.04 -11.95 -50.01
N ALA A 19 -14.73 -12.12 -49.86
CA ALA A 19 -14.16 -13.36 -49.39
C ALA A 19 -14.70 -13.59 -47.98
N GLU A 20 -15.43 -14.68 -47.77
CA GLU A 20 -15.73 -15.11 -46.42
C GLU A 20 -14.42 -15.12 -45.62
N PRO A 21 -14.40 -14.54 -44.40
CA PRO A 21 -13.19 -14.53 -43.61
C PRO A 21 -12.75 -15.97 -43.46
N ARG A 22 -11.55 -16.28 -43.97
CA ARG A 22 -10.91 -17.59 -43.82
C ARG A 22 -10.76 -17.85 -42.33
N LYS A 23 -11.78 -18.46 -41.72
CA LYS A 23 -11.65 -19.06 -40.39
C LYS A 23 -10.60 -20.14 -40.58
N LEU A 24 -9.40 -19.88 -40.05
CA LEU A 24 -8.28 -20.82 -40.06
C LEU A 24 -8.82 -22.16 -39.53
N GLU A 25 -8.49 -23.27 -40.19
CA GLU A 25 -8.95 -24.61 -39.78
C GLU A 25 -8.65 -24.93 -38.31
N LEU A 26 -7.65 -24.25 -37.73
CA LEU A 26 -7.30 -24.27 -36.32
C LEU A 26 -8.47 -23.85 -35.41
N SER A 27 -9.22 -22.80 -35.77
CA SER A 27 -10.39 -22.34 -35.00
C SER A 27 -11.56 -23.34 -34.98
N ARG A 28 -11.59 -24.31 -35.90
CA ARG A 28 -12.60 -25.38 -35.92
C ARG A 28 -12.22 -26.58 -35.04
N LYS A 29 -10.93 -26.77 -34.75
CA LYS A 29 -10.39 -27.90 -33.97
C LYS A 29 -10.10 -27.57 -32.52
N VAL A 30 -10.17 -26.30 -32.16
CA VAL A 30 -9.85 -25.81 -30.82
C VAL A 30 -11.13 -25.66 -30.02
N ASP A 31 -11.24 -26.41 -28.93
CA ASP A 31 -12.27 -26.17 -27.93
C ASP A 31 -11.89 -24.95 -27.08
N THR A 32 -12.59 -23.84 -27.31
CA THR A 32 -12.38 -22.59 -26.56
C THR A 32 -12.57 -22.78 -25.05
N GLY A 33 -13.45 -23.70 -24.64
CA GLY A 33 -13.65 -24.04 -23.23
C GLY A 33 -12.38 -24.61 -22.61
N SER A 34 -11.80 -25.64 -23.25
CA SER A 34 -10.54 -26.24 -22.81
C SER A 34 -9.36 -25.25 -22.75
N ILE A 35 -9.31 -24.28 -23.65
CA ILE A 35 -8.27 -23.24 -23.62
C ILE A 35 -8.49 -22.29 -22.45
N LEU A 36 -9.71 -21.82 -22.24
CA LEU A 36 -10.00 -20.93 -21.12
C LEU A 36 -9.68 -21.61 -19.79
N THR A 37 -10.06 -22.88 -19.63
CA THR A 37 -9.68 -23.68 -18.46
C THR A 37 -8.18 -23.76 -18.30
N ARG A 38 -7.41 -23.98 -19.37
CA ARG A 38 -5.94 -23.97 -19.32
C ARG A 38 -5.37 -22.62 -18.93
N ILE A 39 -5.89 -21.52 -19.47
CA ILE A 39 -5.43 -20.16 -19.15
C ILE A 39 -5.67 -19.88 -17.66
N LEU A 40 -6.88 -20.17 -17.16
CA LEU A 40 -7.22 -19.96 -15.75
C LEU A 40 -6.43 -20.88 -14.81
N ALA A 41 -6.06 -22.08 -15.26
CA ALA A 41 -5.24 -23.03 -14.50
C ALA A 41 -3.73 -22.76 -14.63
N THR A 42 -3.31 -21.77 -15.43
CA THR A 42 -1.89 -21.48 -15.61
C THR A 42 -1.32 -20.84 -14.35
N SER A 43 -0.28 -21.44 -13.79
CA SER A 43 0.44 -20.86 -12.65
C SER A 43 1.13 -19.57 -13.07
N CYS A 44 0.78 -18.46 -12.41
CA CYS A 44 1.44 -17.17 -12.61
C CYS A 44 2.25 -16.84 -11.34
N PRO A 45 3.59 -17.00 -11.36
CA PRO A 45 4.40 -16.64 -10.21
C PRO A 45 4.37 -15.12 -10.02
N MET A 46 3.97 -14.69 -8.84
CA MET A 46 3.95 -13.28 -8.45
C MET A 46 4.56 -13.13 -7.06
N THR A 47 5.20 -11.98 -6.83
CA THR A 47 5.65 -11.60 -5.49
C THR A 47 4.46 -11.16 -4.63
N ILE A 48 4.60 -11.30 -3.31
CA ILE A 48 3.58 -10.85 -2.35
C ILE A 48 3.28 -9.36 -2.54
N ARG A 49 4.32 -8.55 -2.81
CA ARG A 49 4.18 -7.11 -3.05
C ARG A 49 3.30 -6.81 -4.25
N GLU A 50 3.45 -7.56 -5.34
CA GLU A 50 2.62 -7.39 -6.55
C GLU A 50 1.17 -7.74 -6.25
N VAL A 51 0.90 -8.87 -5.60
CA VAL A 51 -0.47 -9.30 -5.27
C VAL A 51 -1.18 -8.30 -4.34
N VAL A 52 -0.50 -7.87 -3.28
CA VAL A 52 -1.02 -6.89 -2.30
C VAL A 52 -1.19 -5.50 -2.93
N GLY A 53 -0.32 -5.14 -3.88
CA GLY A 53 -0.43 -3.88 -4.61
C GLY A 53 -1.60 -3.84 -5.61
N LEU A 54 -2.02 -5.00 -6.12
CA LEU A 54 -3.08 -5.12 -7.12
C LEU A 54 -4.50 -5.07 -6.52
N SER A 55 -4.66 -5.41 -5.23
CA SER A 55 -5.97 -5.45 -4.58
C SER A 55 -5.96 -4.88 -3.17
N LYS A 56 -6.79 -3.86 -2.95
CA LYS A 56 -7.01 -3.26 -1.62
C LYS A 56 -7.62 -4.25 -0.64
N ASP A 57 -8.46 -5.16 -1.12
CA ASP A 57 -9.13 -6.15 -0.28
C ASP A 57 -8.12 -7.17 0.25
N ILE A 58 -7.24 -7.67 -0.62
CA ILE A 58 -6.15 -8.58 -0.22
C ILE A 58 -5.17 -7.88 0.72
N ALA A 59 -4.87 -6.60 0.48
CA ALA A 59 -4.03 -5.80 1.37
C ALA A 59 -4.67 -5.64 2.76
N GLY A 60 -5.97 -5.38 2.83
CA GLY A 60 -6.72 -5.26 4.09
C GLY A 60 -6.75 -6.57 4.86
N GLU A 61 -7.03 -7.69 4.18
CA GLU A 61 -7.05 -9.02 4.79
C GLU A 61 -5.67 -9.43 5.33
N LEU A 62 -4.60 -9.15 4.57
CA LEU A 62 -3.23 -9.35 5.03
C LEU A 62 -2.92 -8.47 6.25
N GLN A 63 -3.34 -7.20 6.23
CA GLN A 63 -3.14 -6.29 7.35
C GLN A 63 -3.89 -6.78 8.61
N ASP A 64 -5.09 -7.32 8.47
CA ASP A 64 -5.87 -7.85 9.58
C ASP A 64 -5.30 -9.17 10.12
N LEU A 65 -4.74 -10.03 9.26
CA LEU A 65 -3.96 -11.20 9.70
C LEU A 65 -2.68 -10.80 10.44
N LEU A 66 -2.03 -9.71 10.01
CA LEU A 66 -0.80 -9.20 10.63
C LEU A 66 -1.05 -8.38 11.90
N LYS A 67 -2.28 -7.89 12.13
CA LYS A 67 -2.70 -7.34 13.43
C LYS A 67 -2.70 -8.48 14.44
N ALA A 68 -1.54 -8.67 15.05
CA ALA A 68 -1.23 -9.78 15.93
C ALA A 68 -2.37 -10.13 16.90
N TRP A 69 -2.71 -11.41 16.90
CA TRP A 69 -2.94 -12.23 18.09
C TRP A 69 -2.21 -11.61 19.27
N LYS A 70 -2.93 -10.84 20.09
CA LYS A 70 -2.44 -10.42 21.39
C LYS A 70 -2.30 -11.73 22.17
N PRO A 71 -1.11 -12.23 22.51
CA PRO A 71 -1.06 -13.26 23.53
C PRO A 71 -1.76 -12.63 24.72
N GLU A 72 -2.85 -13.25 25.20
CA GLU A 72 -3.32 -12.95 26.54
C GLU A 72 -2.08 -13.07 27.40
N THR A 73 -1.60 -11.93 27.85
CA THR A 73 -0.40 -11.86 28.66
C THR A 73 -0.86 -12.40 30.00
N THR A 74 -0.92 -13.73 30.13
CA THR A 74 -0.76 -14.39 31.40
C THR A 74 0.56 -13.87 31.93
N SER A 75 0.41 -12.88 32.82
CA SER A 75 1.36 -12.37 33.78
C SER A 75 2.59 -13.28 33.95
N SER A 76 3.57 -13.14 33.07
CA SER A 76 4.92 -13.59 33.34
C SER A 76 5.68 -12.37 33.80
N THR A 77 5.69 -12.22 35.11
CA THR A 77 6.66 -11.45 35.90
C THR A 77 8.02 -11.46 35.22
N VAL A 78 8.35 -10.41 34.48
CA VAL A 78 9.73 -9.97 34.31
C VAL A 78 9.76 -8.59 34.94
N ALA A 79 10.20 -8.59 36.18
CA ALA A 79 10.39 -7.39 36.97
C ALA A 79 11.42 -6.49 36.27
N TYR A 80 10.95 -5.49 35.54
CA TYR A 80 11.68 -4.23 35.48
C TYR A 80 11.02 -3.30 36.48
N MET A 81 11.63 -3.31 37.66
CA MET A 81 11.34 -2.42 38.75
C MET A 81 11.72 -1.01 38.30
N GLU A 82 10.74 -0.19 37.90
CA GLU A 82 10.86 1.23 38.16
C GLU A 82 9.57 1.74 38.79
N GLU A 83 9.81 2.25 39.99
CA GLU A 83 8.88 2.54 41.06
C GLU A 83 8.20 3.90 40.83
N ARG A 84 6.96 4.01 41.31
CA ARG A 84 6.20 5.24 41.53
C ARG A 84 5.74 6.02 40.30
N GLY A 85 4.46 5.79 39.97
CA GLY A 85 3.61 6.86 39.47
C GLY A 85 2.67 6.42 38.37
N SER A 86 1.73 5.53 38.67
CA SER A 86 0.51 5.38 37.89
C SER A 86 -0.25 6.71 37.87
N ARG A 87 0.15 7.61 36.97
CA ARG A 87 -0.62 8.79 36.59
C ARG A 87 -1.16 8.53 35.18
N ARG A 88 -2.34 7.92 35.18
CA ARG A 88 -3.41 8.15 34.21
C ARG A 88 -2.95 8.12 32.74
N LEU A 89 -3.07 6.95 32.13
CA LEU A 89 -3.18 6.76 30.68
C LEU A 89 -4.47 7.42 30.17
N LEU A 90 -4.52 8.76 30.20
CA LEU A 90 -5.62 9.59 29.68
C LEU A 90 -5.17 10.43 28.47
N GLY A 91 -3.97 10.19 27.95
CA GLY A 91 -3.45 10.80 26.74
C GLY A 91 -2.86 9.72 25.85
N GLY A 92 -3.01 9.88 24.53
CA GLY A 92 -2.46 8.95 23.54
C GLY A 92 -0.94 8.74 23.68
N LEU A 93 -0.40 7.82 22.90
CA LEU A 93 1.03 7.50 22.88
C LEU A 93 1.85 8.74 22.48
N LEU A 94 2.49 9.40 23.45
CA LEU A 94 3.42 10.51 23.22
C LEU A 94 4.82 9.97 22.98
N ILE A 95 5.55 10.56 22.03
CA ILE A 95 6.96 10.26 21.82
C ILE A 95 7.74 10.89 22.97
N THR A 96 8.32 10.06 23.81
CA THR A 96 9.13 10.49 24.96
C THR A 96 10.56 10.01 24.80
N VAL A 97 11.53 10.88 25.08
CA VAL A 97 12.96 10.56 25.02
C VAL A 97 13.65 10.99 26.32
N PRO A 98 14.60 10.20 26.84
CA PRO A 98 15.42 10.62 27.96
C PRO A 98 16.44 11.66 27.47
N VAL A 99 16.51 12.79 28.17
CA VAL A 99 17.43 13.91 27.91
C VAL A 99 18.17 14.26 29.19
N GLU A 100 19.41 14.71 29.08
CA GLU A 100 20.18 15.22 30.21
C GLU A 100 20.18 16.75 30.21
N VAL A 101 19.82 17.34 31.35
CA VAL A 101 19.84 18.79 31.58
C VAL A 101 20.66 19.04 32.84
N ASP A 102 21.81 19.73 32.71
CA ASP A 102 22.75 20.00 33.80
C ASP A 102 23.08 18.76 34.66
N GLY A 103 23.41 17.64 34.00
CA GLY A 103 23.76 16.38 34.66
C GLY A 103 22.58 15.58 35.19
N ARG A 104 21.34 16.06 35.04
CA ARG A 104 20.13 15.35 35.48
C ARG A 104 19.37 14.77 34.30
N LYS A 105 19.01 13.49 34.41
CA LYS A 105 18.15 12.81 33.42
C LYS A 105 16.69 13.23 33.61
N VAL A 106 16.07 13.66 32.53
CA VAL A 106 14.68 14.13 32.45
C VAL A 106 14.01 13.50 31.23
N TRP A 107 12.71 13.26 31.30
CA TRP A 107 11.92 12.84 30.14
C TRP A 107 11.43 14.07 29.36
N ALA A 108 11.81 14.16 28.08
CA ALA A 108 11.30 15.15 27.16
C ALA A 108 10.20 14.55 26.28
N ILE A 109 9.18 15.36 25.98
CA ILE A 109 8.14 15.02 24.99
C ILE A 109 8.53 15.66 23.67
N ILE A 110 8.54 14.89 22.59
CA ILE A 110 8.79 15.40 21.25
C ILE A 110 7.47 15.81 20.62
N ASP A 111 7.29 17.12 20.45
CA ASP A 111 6.17 17.70 19.73
C ASP A 111 6.70 18.60 18.61
N SER A 112 6.55 18.14 17.36
CA SER A 112 7.00 18.89 16.19
C SER A 112 6.10 20.08 15.84
N ARG A 113 4.99 20.28 16.56
CA ARG A 113 4.03 21.37 16.34
C ARG A 113 4.28 22.57 17.25
N LEU A 114 5.21 22.46 18.21
CA LEU A 114 5.61 23.56 19.07
C LEU A 114 6.89 24.19 18.52
N GLU A 115 6.89 25.52 18.43
CA GLU A 115 8.05 26.31 18.03
C GLU A 115 9.01 26.58 19.20
N ILE A 116 8.58 26.25 20.44
CA ILE A 116 9.31 26.54 21.67
C ILE A 116 9.46 25.31 22.55
N ASN A 117 10.56 25.27 23.30
CA ASN A 117 10.79 24.27 24.34
C ASN A 117 10.18 24.76 25.65
N ILE A 118 9.26 23.99 26.21
CA ILE A 118 8.62 24.31 27.49
C ILE A 118 9.19 23.38 28.56
N LEU A 119 9.78 23.97 29.60
CA LEU A 119 10.25 23.22 30.76
C LEU A 119 9.28 23.41 31.93
N ASN A 120 8.93 22.31 32.59
CA ASN A 120 8.13 22.37 33.81
C ASN A 120 8.90 23.12 34.91
N SER A 121 8.25 24.06 35.59
CA SER A 121 8.89 24.89 36.63
C SER A 121 9.53 24.08 37.77
N ARG A 122 8.95 22.93 38.15
CA ARG A 122 9.54 22.03 39.14
C ARG A 122 10.82 21.39 38.61
N VAL A 123 10.82 20.96 37.35
CA VAL A 123 12.01 20.37 36.70
C VAL A 123 13.09 21.44 36.57
N TYR A 124 12.75 22.66 36.17
CA TYR A 124 13.68 23.78 36.11
C TYR A 124 14.35 24.06 37.46
N GLN A 125 13.55 24.16 38.54
CA GLN A 125 14.06 24.38 39.90
C GLN A 125 15.01 23.26 40.36
N GLN A 126 14.79 22.03 39.90
CA GLN A 126 15.58 20.87 40.28
C GLN A 126 16.82 20.67 39.41
N ALA A 127 16.72 20.94 38.11
CA ALA A 127 17.71 20.57 37.11
C ALA A 127 18.68 21.70 36.79
N THR A 128 18.18 22.91 36.51
CA THR A 128 19.01 23.95 35.86
C THR A 128 19.60 24.98 36.81
N CYS A 129 18.95 25.29 37.94
CA CYS A 129 19.38 26.36 38.86
C CYS A 129 19.72 27.73 38.19
N LEU A 130 19.34 27.92 36.93
CA LEU A 130 19.59 29.13 36.17
C LEU A 130 18.69 30.27 36.68
N PRO A 131 19.05 31.54 36.42
CA PRO A 131 18.15 32.67 36.65
C PRO A 131 16.99 32.66 35.64
N ILE A 132 15.76 32.84 36.16
CA ILE A 132 14.55 33.05 35.34
C ILE A 132 14.39 34.55 35.13
N ASP A 133 14.31 34.98 33.87
CA ASP A 133 13.84 36.32 33.56
C ASP A 133 12.33 36.42 33.85
N LYS A 134 11.96 37.37 34.71
CA LYS A 134 10.59 37.58 35.19
C LYS A 134 10.05 38.97 34.81
N SER A 135 10.59 39.55 33.73
CA SER A 135 10.15 40.86 33.18
C SER A 135 8.64 40.99 33.07
#